data_AF-I4CYA5-F1
#
_entry.id   AF-I4CYA5-F1
#
_cell.length_a   1.000
_cell.length_b   1.000
_cell.length_c   1.000
_cell.angle_alpha   90.00
_cell.angle_beta   90.00
_cell.angle_gamma   90.00
#
_symmetry.space_group_name_H-M   'P 1'
#
loop_
_entity.id
_entity.type
_entity.pdbx_description
1 polymer ?
#
loop_
_entity_poly.entity_id
_entity_poly.type
_entity_poly.pdbx_seq_one_letter_code
_entity_poly.pdbx_strand_id
1 'polypeptide(L)' 'MKKWQCVVCGYIYDEALGVPEEGIAPGTAWEDVPEDWVCPDCGVGKMDFEMIAIG' A
#
# COMPACT_ATOMS: atom_id res chain seq x y z
N MET A 1 -9.29 -8.37 3.89
CA MET A 1 -8.21 -7.38 4.03
C MET A 1 -8.45 -6.28 3.04
N LYS A 2 -8.07 -5.05 3.38
CA LYS A 2 -8.32 -3.89 2.51
C LYS A 2 -7.24 -3.83 1.43
N LYS A 3 -7.57 -3.18 0.33
CA LYS A 3 -6.62 -2.83 -0.73
C LYS A 3 -6.57 -1.32 -0.85
N TRP A 4 -5.39 -0.81 -1.16
CA TRP A 4 -5.12 0.61 -1.26
C TRP A 4 -4.47 0.88 -2.62
N GLN A 5 -5.06 1.79 -3.38
CA GLN A 5 -4.58 2.12 -4.70
C GLN A 5 -3.90 3.48 -4.67
N CYS A 6 -2.68 3.54 -5.20
CA CYS A 6 -2.00 4.80 -5.47
C CYS A 6 -2.80 5.59 -6.52
N VAL A 7 -3.24 6.80 -6.18
CA VAL A 7 -4.04 7.64 -7.09
C VAL A 7 -3.20 8.26 -8.22
N VAL A 8 -1.87 8.19 -8.11
CA VAL A 8 -0.92 8.76 -9.07
C VAL A 8 -0.58 7.77 -10.19
N CYS A 9 -0.31 6.50 -9.87
CA CYS A 9 0.13 5.51 -10.86
C CYS A 9 -0.75 4.26 -10.95
N GLY A 10 -1.64 4.03 -9.98
CA GLY A 10 -2.53 2.86 -9.96
C GLY A 10 -1.95 1.61 -9.30
N TYR A 11 -0.73 1.65 -8.74
CA TYR A 11 -0.20 0.55 -7.92
C TYR A 11 -1.18 0.18 -6.80
N ILE A 12 -1.34 -1.12 -6.52
CA ILE A 12 -2.25 -1.63 -5.49
C ILE A 12 -1.43 -2.30 -4.38
N TYR A 13 -1.48 -1.69 -3.19
CA TYR A 13 -1.08 -2.35 -1.96
C TYR A 13 -2.21 -3.25 -1.47
N ASP A 14 -1.96 -4.55 -1.34
CA ASP A 14 -2.90 -5.51 -0.79
C ASP A 14 -2.44 -5.92 0.61
N GLU A 15 -3.21 -5.55 1.65
CA GLU A 15 -2.85 -5.88 3.04
C GLU A 15 -2.64 -7.40 3.23
N ALA A 16 -3.31 -8.25 2.46
CA ALA A 16 -3.13 -9.70 2.56
C ALA A 16 -1.76 -10.17 2.05
N LEU A 17 -1.15 -9.43 1.13
CA LEU A 17 0.13 -9.75 0.52
C LEU A 17 1.29 -9.00 1.18
N GLY A 18 1.03 -7.77 1.67
CA GLY A 18 2.10 -6.87 2.11
C GLY A 18 3.06 -6.55 0.95
N VAL A 19 4.29 -6.15 1.31
CA VAL A 19 5.42 -6.00 0.37
C VAL A 19 6.68 -6.59 1.01
N PRO A 20 6.82 -7.94 1.05
CA PRO A 20 7.87 -8.58 1.84
C PRO A 20 9.29 -8.23 1.38
N GLU A 21 9.46 -7.91 0.10
CA GLU A 21 10.73 -7.45 -0.47
C GLU A 21 11.19 -6.09 0.07
N GLU A 22 10.26 -5.25 0.55
CA GLU A 22 10.52 -3.98 1.21
C GLU A 22 10.39 -4.07 2.74
N GLY A 23 10.24 -5.28 3.28
CA GLY A 23 10.12 -5.52 4.72
C GLY A 23 8.71 -5.36 5.30
N ILE A 24 7.68 -5.21 4.46
CA ILE A 24 6.28 -5.15 4.88
C ILE A 24 5.69 -6.56 4.79
N ALA A 25 5.43 -7.20 5.92
CA ALA A 25 4.96 -8.58 5.96
C ALA A 25 3.54 -8.75 5.39
N PRO A 26 3.17 -9.94 4.89
CA PRO A 26 1.80 -10.25 4.54
C PRO A 26 0.90 -10.10 5.78
N GLY A 27 -0.22 -9.42 5.62
CA GLY A 27 -1.16 -9.13 6.68
C GLY A 27 -0.95 -7.80 7.40
N THR A 28 0.07 -7.01 7.03
CA THR A 28 0.27 -5.67 7.58
C THR A 28 -0.88 -4.75 7.16
N ALA A 29 -1.62 -4.21 8.14
CA ALA A 29 -2.66 -3.23 7.88
C ALA A 29 -2.06 -1.94 7.35
N TRP A 30 -2.80 -1.18 6.54
CA TRP A 30 -2.28 0.09 6.01
C TRP A 30 -1.88 1.09 7.09
N GLU A 31 -2.56 1.10 8.23
CA GLU A 31 -2.23 1.93 9.38
C GLU A 31 -0.85 1.59 9.97
N ASP A 32 -0.40 0.35 9.81
CA ASP A 32 0.88 -0.16 10.32
C ASP A 32 2.03 -0.07 9.30
N VAL A 33 1.75 0.30 8.04
CA VAL A 33 2.80 0.54 7.04
C VAL A 33 3.63 1.77 7.46
N PRO A 34 4.97 1.73 7.42
CA PRO A 34 5.83 2.86 7.81
C PRO A 34 5.48 4.16 7.06
N GLU A 35 5.50 5.32 7.74
CA GLU A 35 5.15 6.62 7.12
C GLU A 35 6.14 7.06 6.04
N ASP A 36 7.37 6.57 6.10
CA ASP A 36 8.43 6.82 5.12
C ASP A 36 8.39 5.85 3.93
N TRP A 37 7.52 4.83 3.95
CA TRP A 37 7.30 3.99 2.79
C TRP A 37 6.68 4.79 1.65
N VAL A 38 7.20 4.54 0.45
CA VAL A 38 6.76 5.18 -0.79
C VAL A 38 6.28 4.14 -1.78
N CYS A 39 5.39 4.53 -2.69
CA CYS A 39 4.93 3.69 -3.77
C CYS A 39 6.14 3.15 -4.57
N PRO A 40 6.29 1.82 -4.75
CA PRO A 40 7.43 1.24 -5.44
C PRO A 40 7.47 1.61 -6.93
N ASP A 41 6.31 1.93 -7.52
CA ASP A 41 6.19 2.25 -8.94
C ASP A 41 6.49 3.72 -9.26
N CYS A 42 6.18 4.66 -8.35
CA CYS A 42 6.29 6.10 -8.64
C CYS A 42 6.87 6.98 -7.53
N GLY A 43 7.17 6.43 -6.35
CA GLY A 43 7.87 7.13 -5.28
C GLY A 43 7.05 8.14 -4.46
N VAL A 44 5.73 8.22 -4.67
CA VAL A 44 4.85 9.07 -3.84
C VAL A 44 4.57 8.43 -2.48
N GLY A 45 4.23 9.24 -1.49
CA GLY A 45 4.03 8.76 -0.11
C GLY A 45 2.66 8.10 0.10
N LYS A 46 2.47 7.54 1.30
CA LYS A 46 1.18 6.94 1.73
C LYS A 46 -0.03 7.87 1.61
N MET A 47 0.17 9.19 1.66
CA MET A 47 -0.94 10.15 1.53
C MET A 47 -1.61 10.12 0.16
N ASP A 48 -0.91 9.61 -0.86
CA ASP A 48 -1.40 9.51 -2.25
C ASP A 48 -2.06 8.14 -2.54
N PHE A 49 -2.55 7.46 -1.51
CA PHE A 49 -3.27 6.19 -1.63
C PHE A 49 -4.69 6.32 -1.08
N GLU A 50 -5.63 5.72 -1.81
CA GLU A 50 -7.02 5.60 -1.37
C GLU A 50 -7.42 4.14 -1.24
N MET A 51 -8.23 3.84 -0.21
CA MET A 51 -8.78 2.50 -0.03
C MET A 51 -9.77 2.18 -1.15
N ILE A 52 -9.57 1.05 -1.82
CA ILE A 52 -10.54 0.54 -2.78
C ILE A 52 -11.44 -0.51 -2.11
N ALA A 53 -12.74 -0.25 -2.09
CA ALA A 53 -13.72 -1.24 -1.68
C ALA A 53 -13.98 -2.20 -2.86
N ILE A 54 -13.46 -3.42 -2.77
CA ILE A 54 -13.89 -4.50 -3.67
C ILE A 54 -15.15 -5.11 -3.05
N GLY A 55 -16.30 -4.77 -3.64
CA GLY A 55 -17.62 -5.31 -3.27
C GLY A 55 -17.85 -6.73 -3.76
#